data_AF-A0A936X2U8-F1
#
_entry.id   AF-A0A936X2U8-F1
#
_cell.length_a   1.000
_cell.length_b   1.000
_cell.length_c   1.000
_cell.angle_alpha   90.00
_cell.angle_beta   90.00
_cell.angle_gamma   90.00
#
_symmetry.space_group_name_H-M   'P 1'
#
loop_
_entity.id
_entity.type
_entity.pdbx_description
1 polymer ?
#
loop_
_entity_poly.entity_id
_entity_poly.type
_entity_poly.pdbx_seq_one_letter_code
_entity_poly.pdbx_strand_id
1 'polypeptide(L)'
;MILSNQIFGQNKLTKEILWTTDWSPNGKYIAIGGNVDTLKIYKEGNLEIYNSFPVKNTITRIKWHPSMNIIVVTTQMSERKIIYT
;
A
#
# COMPACT_ATOMS: atom_id res chain seq x y z
N MET A 1 4.68 47.41 16.19
CA MET A 1 4.46 46.50 15.05
C MET A 1 4.40 45.09 15.64
N ILE A 2 3.21 44.50 15.74
CA ILE A 2 3.03 43.18 16.36
C ILE A 2 3.37 42.14 15.29
N LEU A 3 4.41 41.34 15.52
CA LEU A 3 4.68 40.14 14.74
C LEU A 3 3.58 39.13 15.03
N SER A 4 2.79 38.81 14.01
CA SER A 4 1.84 37.70 14.07
C SER A 4 2.62 36.39 14.00
N ASN A 5 2.59 35.62 15.08
CA ASN A 5 3.04 34.23 15.04
C ASN A 5 1.97 33.43 14.30
N GLN A 6 2.24 33.10 13.04
CA GLN A 6 1.48 32.06 12.34
C GLN A 6 1.77 30.73 13.03
N ILE A 7 0.85 30.28 13.87
CA ILE A 7 0.83 28.90 14.35
C ILE A 7 0.45 28.07 13.13
N PHE A 8 1.41 27.36 12.53
CA PHE A 8 1.15 26.43 11.44
C PHE A 8 0.41 25.22 12.02
N GLY A 9 -0.90 25.37 12.17
CA GLY A 9 -1.79 24.53 12.99
C GLY A 9 -2.20 23.19 12.41
N GLN A 10 -1.50 22.63 11.43
CA GLN A 10 -1.66 21.23 11.05
C GLN A 10 -0.30 20.67 10.61
N ASN A 11 0.31 19.84 11.46
CA ASN A 11 1.10 18.73 10.93
C ASN A 11 0.12 17.90 10.09
N LYS A 12 0.11 18.14 8.78
CA LYS A 12 -0.71 17.41 7.82
C LYS A 12 -0.13 16.00 7.70
N LEU A 13 -0.33 15.18 8.73
CA LEU A 13 -0.21 13.73 8.61
C LEU A 13 -1.19 13.35 7.50
N THR A 14 -0.67 13.13 6.30
CA THR A 14 -1.44 12.51 5.23
C THR A 14 -1.99 11.23 5.80
N LYS A 15 -3.32 11.19 6.02
CA LYS A 15 -3.97 10.02 6.57
C LYS A 15 -3.71 8.86 5.61
N GLU A 16 -2.97 7.86 6.08
CA GLU A 16 -2.84 6.59 5.37
C GLU A 16 -4.19 5.89 5.44
N ILE A 17 -4.76 5.62 4.28
CA ILE A 17 -6.02 4.92 4.10
C ILE A 17 -5.70 3.69 3.27
N LEU A 18 -5.96 2.53 3.85
CA LEU A 18 -5.81 1.23 3.22
C LEU A 18 -7.22 0.73 2.89
N TRP A 19 -7.45 0.26 1.67
CA TRP A 19 -8.78 -0.16 1.22
C TRP A 19 -8.78 -1.40 0.32
N THR A 20 -7.60 -1.85 -0.11
CA THR A 20 -7.49 -3.08 -0.89
C THR A 20 -6.55 -4.04 -0.20
N THR A 21 -6.97 -5.31 -0.21
CA THR A 21 -6.23 -6.42 0.33
C THR A 21 -6.51 -7.66 -0.50
N ASP A 22 -5.57 -8.59 -0.50
CA ASP A 22 -5.76 -9.93 -1.03
C ASP A 22 -4.92 -10.92 -0.20
N TRP A 23 -5.32 -12.18 -0.18
CA TRP A 23 -4.54 -13.25 0.44
C TRP A 23 -3.69 -13.96 -0.60
N SER A 24 -2.49 -14.39 -0.23
CA SER A 24 -1.74 -15.33 -1.06
C SER A 24 -2.50 -16.66 -1.16
N PRO A 25 -2.40 -17.39 -2.27
CA PRO A 25 -3.16 -18.62 -2.48
C PRO A 25 -2.86 -19.72 -1.47
N ASN A 26 -1.68 -19.68 -0.84
CA ASN A 26 -1.27 -20.61 0.22
C ASN A 26 -1.70 -20.17 1.63
N GLY A 27 -2.39 -19.02 1.77
CA GLY A 27 -2.86 -18.48 3.04
C GLY A 27 -1.77 -17.93 3.97
N LYS A 28 -0.50 -17.91 3.56
CA LYS A 28 0.62 -17.49 4.42
C LYS A 28 0.88 -15.99 4.44
N TYR A 29 0.36 -15.25 3.47
CA TYR A 29 0.63 -13.82 3.29
C TYR A 29 -0.62 -13.00 2.98
N ILE A 30 -0.59 -11.74 3.40
CA ILE A 30 -1.61 -10.73 3.10
C ILE A 30 -0.90 -9.52 2.50
N ALA A 31 -1.40 -9.01 1.38
CA ALA A 31 -0.92 -7.76 0.78
C ALA A 31 -1.95 -6.69 1.02
N ILE A 32 -1.50 -5.51 1.42
CA ILE A 32 -2.38 -4.39 1.75
C ILE A 32 -1.90 -3.14 1.00
N GLY A 33 -2.86 -2.39 0.47
CA GLY A 33 -2.59 -1.15 -0.25
C GLY A 33 -3.71 -0.12 -0.16
N GLY A 34 -3.37 1.09 -0.58
CA GLY A 34 -4.28 2.23 -0.64
C GLY A 34 -3.53 3.48 -1.09
N ASN A 35 -3.69 4.61 -0.41
CA ASN A 35 -3.01 5.87 -0.74
C ASN A 35 -1.56 5.95 -0.20
N VAL A 36 -0.96 4.80 0.10
CA VAL A 36 0.43 4.65 0.51
C VAL A 36 1.32 4.47 -0.70
N ASP A 37 2.58 4.89 -0.59
CA ASP A 37 3.61 4.77 -1.61
C ASP A 37 4.31 3.40 -1.60
N THR A 38 3.77 2.46 -0.84
CA THR A 38 4.32 1.10 -0.69
C THR A 38 3.23 0.05 -0.71
N LEU A 39 3.48 -1.05 -1.41
CA LEU A 39 2.75 -2.30 -1.24
C LEU A 39 3.41 -3.08 -0.10
N LYS A 40 2.71 -3.26 1.02
CA LYS A 40 3.21 -4.07 2.14
C LYS A 40 2.62 -5.48 2.07
N ILE A 41 3.49 -6.48 2.26
CA ILE A 41 3.12 -7.88 2.42
C ILE A 41 3.41 -8.29 3.86
N TYR A 42 2.44 -8.92 4.50
CA TYR A 42 2.47 -9.35 5.88
C TYR A 42 2.42 -10.86 5.97
N LYS A 43 3.08 -11.43 7.00
CA LYS A 43 2.90 -12.84 7.36
C LYS A 43 1.56 -13.04 8.07
N GLU A 44 0.94 -14.18 7.82
CA GLU A 44 -0.20 -14.67 8.60
C GLU A 44 0.21 -14.91 10.07
N GLY A 45 -0.75 -14.74 10.99
CA GLY A 45 -0.56 -14.96 12.44
C GLY A 45 -0.05 -13.74 13.22
N ASN A 46 1.08 -13.16 12.83
CA ASN A 46 1.73 -12.08 13.60
C ASN A 46 1.73 -10.70 12.92
N LEU A 47 1.30 -10.61 11.65
CA LEU A 47 1.31 -9.38 10.85
C LEU A 47 2.68 -8.69 10.81
N GLU A 48 3.76 -9.45 10.89
CA GLU A 48 5.09 -8.93 10.58
C GLU A 48 5.19 -8.64 9.09
N ILE A 49 5.87 -7.55 8.73
CA ILE A 49 6.16 -7.22 7.33
C ILE A 49 7.10 -8.30 6.79
N TYR A 50 6.60 -9.08 5.83
CA TYR A 50 7.39 -10.03 5.05
C TYR A 50 8.16 -9.31 3.94
N ASN A 51 7.50 -8.38 3.24
CA ASN A 51 8.11 -7.63 2.15
C ASN A 51 7.43 -6.26 1.96
N SER A 52 8.13 -5.33 1.33
CA SER A 52 7.62 -4.00 0.99
C SER A 52 8.14 -3.58 -0.37
N PHE A 53 7.24 -3.23 -1.28
CA PHE A 53 7.61 -2.77 -2.61
C PHE A 53 7.22 -1.31 -2.79
N PRO A 54 8.12 -0.44 -3.31
CA PRO A 54 7.75 0.92 -3.62
C PRO A 54 6.72 0.94 -4.77
N VAL A 55 5.67 1.73 -4.59
CA VAL A 55 4.61 1.98 -5.57
C VAL A 55 4.50 3.48 -5.74
N LYS A 56 4.83 3.96 -6.94
CA LYS A 56 4.59 5.35 -7.29
C LYS A 56 3.11 5.49 -7.61
N ASN A 57 2.33 6.00 -6.66
CA ASN A 57 0.89 6.33 -6.71
C ASN A 57 -0.02 5.43 -5.87
N THR A 58 -1.24 5.89 -5.67
CA THR A 58 -2.34 5.23 -4.98
C THR A 58 -2.65 3.87 -5.59
N ILE A 59 -2.54 2.81 -4.77
CA ILE A 59 -2.92 1.45 -5.14
C ILE A 59 -4.46 1.34 -5.15
N THR A 60 -5.02 1.00 -6.29
CA THR A 60 -6.48 0.87 -6.46
C THR A 60 -6.98 -0.55 -6.26
N ARG A 61 -6.16 -1.55 -6.63
CA ARG A 61 -6.51 -2.97 -6.49
C ARG A 61 -5.26 -3.84 -6.42
N ILE A 62 -5.37 -4.89 -5.61
CA ILE A 62 -4.38 -5.96 -5.45
C ILE A 62 -5.05 -7.29 -5.78
N LYS A 63 -4.38 -8.15 -6.55
CA LYS A 63 -4.78 -9.54 -6.77
C LYS A 63 -3.57 -10.47 -6.84
N TRP A 64 -3.50 -11.45 -5.96
CA TRP A 64 -2.62 -12.59 -6.13
C TRP A 64 -3.11 -13.49 -7.25
N HIS A 65 -2.17 -14.07 -7.96
CA HIS A 65 -2.49 -15.17 -8.85
C HIS A 65 -2.82 -16.43 -8.02
N PRO A 66 -3.81 -17.24 -8.40
CA PRO A 66 -4.26 -18.39 -7.60
C PRO A 66 -3.26 -19.57 -7.54
N SER A 67 -2.14 -19.53 -8.26
CA SER A 67 -1.22 -20.67 -8.40
C SER A 67 0.23 -20.26 -8.61
N MET A 68 0.50 -19.36 -9.56
CA MET A 68 1.80 -18.70 -9.70
C MET A 68 2.11 -17.80 -8.51
N ASN A 69 3.38 -17.77 -8.08
CA ASN A 69 3.87 -16.85 -7.05
C ASN A 69 4.04 -15.43 -7.64
N ILE A 70 2.94 -14.82 -8.04
CA ILE A 70 2.90 -13.45 -8.56
C ILE A 70 1.70 -12.70 -8.00
N ILE A 71 1.86 -11.39 -7.90
CA ILE A 71 0.79 -10.47 -7.48
C ILE A 71 0.70 -9.31 -8.47
N VAL A 72 -0.53 -8.96 -8.85
CA VAL A 72 -0.84 -7.85 -9.75
C VAL A 72 -1.38 -6.68 -8.94
N VAL A 73 -0.83 -5.50 -9.22
CA VAL A 73 -1.23 -4.24 -8.59
C VAL A 73 -1.58 -3.22 -9.67
N THR A 74 -2.71 -2.53 -9.49
CA THR A 74 -3.09 -1.37 -10.30
C THR A 74 -3.00 -0.10 -9.47
N THR A 75 -2.61 1.01 -10.12
CA THR A 75 -2.57 2.33 -9.47
C THR A 75 -3.49 3.32 -10.17
N GLN A 76 -3.81 4.43 -9.52
CA GLN A 76 -4.74 5.43 -10.06
C GLN A 76 -4.20 6.18 -11.28
N MET A 77 -2.87 6.37 -11.38
CA MET A 77 -2.25 7.14 -12.47
C MET A 77 -1.35 6.32 -13.39
N SER A 78 -1.16 5.02 -13.13
CA SER A 78 -0.47 4.13 -14.08
C SER A 78 -1.48 3.40 -14.95
N GLU A 79 -1.43 3.61 -16.27
CA GLU A 79 -2.05 2.70 -17.25
C GLU A 79 -1.44 1.28 -17.21
N ARG A 80 -0.37 1.09 -16.43
CA ARG A 80 0.36 -0.16 -16.30
C ARG A 80 -0.02 -0.90 -15.03
N LYS A 81 -0.45 -2.16 -15.20
CA LYS A 81 -0.47 -3.19 -14.16
C LYS A 81 0.98 -3.52 -13.79
N ILE A 82 1.32 -3.47 -12.51
CA ILE A 82 2.65 -3.85 -12.02
C ILE A 82 2.56 -5.28 -11.51
N ILE A 83 3.51 -6.12 -11.92
CA ILE A 83 3.65 -7.51 -11.48
C ILE A 83 4.82 -7.58 -10.51
N TYR A 84 4.58 -8.09 -9.32
CA TYR A 84 5.64 -8.42 -8.35
C TYR A 84 5.74 -9.95 -8.24
N THR A 85 6.98 -10.44 -8.08
CA THR A 85 7.35 -11.87 -7.98
C THR A 85 8.02 -12.14 -6.64
#